data_AF-A0A959Q9L0-F1
#
_entry.id   AF-A0A959Q9L0-F1
#
_cell.length_a   1.000
_cell.length_b   1.000
_cell.length_c   1.000
_cell.angle_alpha   90.00
_cell.angle_beta   90.00
_cell.angle_gamma   90.00
#
_symmetry.space_group_name_H-M   'P 1'
#
loop_
_entity.id
_entity.type
_entity.pdbx_description
1 polymer ?
#
loop_
_entity_poly.entity_id
_entity_poly.type
_entity_poly.pdbx_seq_one_letter_code
_entity_poly.pdbx_strand_id
1 'polypeptide(L)'
;GELTSFPFSETRILGVLQRIALGYFFGAVLVYFLKRRQLYFTAAGLLLGYWGLLYFFGDYTMEGNFVRTVDLWLFGPDHLYHGEGIAFDPEGLLSTLPAIVNVLAGYLTGHYLIKEGLSYERLAKLLLIGVLCLAAAYVWDWVFPINKKLWTSSYVLLTIGLDLLLLSLIIYTTDFLKPGWNYRFFQIFGMNSLFVYLLSEYLLTALQFIRVADGQSLFAFLYGNGFAWIAPYWASLAFSLSYMLFCWSFNWWFDRRGIYIRV
;
A
#
# COMPACT_ATOMS: atom_id res chain seq x y z
N GLY A 1 31.41 11.10 13.21
CA GLY A 1 30.00 11.34 13.54
C GLY A 1 29.72 10.65 14.84
N GLU A 2 29.23 11.37 15.84
CA GLU A 2 28.77 10.76 17.07
C GLU A 2 27.52 9.94 16.77
N LEU A 3 27.49 8.68 17.21
CA LEU A 3 26.29 7.85 17.17
C LEU A 3 25.35 8.37 18.26
N THR A 4 24.46 9.29 17.89
CA THR A 4 23.38 9.71 18.77
C THR A 4 22.27 8.66 18.74
N SER A 5 21.82 8.23 19.92
CA SER A 5 20.65 7.35 20.03
C SER A 5 19.42 8.08 19.51
N PHE A 6 18.64 7.44 18.63
CA PHE A 6 17.32 7.96 18.26
C PHE A 6 16.42 7.88 19.50
N PRO A 7 15.91 9.01 20.02
CA PRO A 7 15.11 8.98 21.24
C PRO A 7 13.78 8.28 20.97
N PHE A 8 13.43 7.31 21.83
CA PHE A 8 12.16 6.60 21.75
C PHE A 8 10.95 7.55 21.78
N SER A 9 11.08 8.70 22.45
CA SER A 9 10.06 9.74 22.56
C SER A 9 9.72 10.44 21.23
N GLU A 10 10.58 10.35 20.21
CA GLU A 10 10.36 10.96 18.89
C GLU A 10 10.19 9.89 17.80
N THR A 11 10.05 8.62 18.21
CA THR A 11 9.93 7.52 17.27
C THR A 11 8.49 7.41 16.77
N ARG A 12 8.31 7.50 15.46
CA ARG A 12 7.02 7.29 14.81
C ARG A 12 6.46 5.89 15.13
N ILE A 13 5.23 5.83 15.65
CA ILE A 13 4.62 4.58 16.12
C ILE A 13 3.95 3.82 14.98
N LEU A 14 3.05 4.49 14.26
CA LEU A 14 2.31 3.90 13.15
C LEU A 14 3.06 4.10 11.83
N GLY A 15 2.95 3.11 10.96
CA GLY A 15 3.56 3.10 9.65
C GLY A 15 2.92 2.02 8.80
N VAL A 16 3.40 1.89 7.57
CA VAL A 16 2.80 0.98 6.58
C VAL A 16 2.74 -0.46 7.10
N LEU A 17 3.81 -0.95 7.75
CA LEU A 17 3.87 -2.32 8.25
C LEU A 17 2.89 -2.56 9.41
N GLN A 18 2.79 -1.60 10.34
CA GLN A 18 1.85 -1.65 11.45
C GLN A 18 0.42 -1.66 10.94
N ARG A 19 0.10 -0.81 9.95
CA ARG A 19 -1.22 -0.78 9.32
C ARG A 19 -1.53 -2.11 8.61
N ILE A 20 -0.57 -2.67 7.89
CA ILE A 20 -0.70 -4.00 7.28
C ILE A 20 -1.00 -5.04 8.37
N ALA A 21 -0.23 -5.07 9.46
CA ALA A 21 -0.43 -6.02 10.56
C ALA A 21 -1.83 -5.90 11.18
N LEU A 22 -2.29 -4.67 11.48
CA LEU A 22 -3.64 -4.43 12.00
C LEU A 22 -4.73 -4.84 11.00
N GLY A 23 -4.56 -4.48 9.72
CA GLY A 23 -5.48 -4.86 8.65
C GLY A 23 -5.64 -6.37 8.51
N TYR A 24 -4.53 -7.12 8.50
CA TYR A 24 -4.55 -8.58 8.47
C TYR A 24 -5.11 -9.19 9.75
N PHE A 25 -4.76 -8.66 10.92
CA PHE A 25 -5.29 -9.14 12.20
C PHE A 25 -6.82 -9.03 12.25
N PHE A 26 -7.36 -7.83 12.06
CA PHE A 26 -8.82 -7.63 12.08
C PHE A 26 -9.50 -8.34 10.92
N GLY A 27 -8.90 -8.34 9.72
CA GLY A 27 -9.40 -9.09 8.57
C GLY A 27 -9.54 -10.58 8.87
N ALA A 28 -8.51 -11.20 9.46
CA ALA A 28 -8.51 -12.61 9.83
C ALA A 28 -9.56 -12.93 10.92
N VAL A 29 -9.66 -12.09 11.95
CA VAL A 29 -10.69 -12.22 13.00
C VAL A 29 -12.09 -12.16 12.38
N LEU A 30 -12.37 -11.17 11.53
CA LEU A 30 -13.67 -11.04 10.86
C LEU A 30 -13.97 -12.25 9.98
N VAL A 31 -13.00 -12.70 9.18
CA VAL A 31 -13.15 -13.87 8.30
C VAL A 31 -13.39 -15.16 9.09
N TYR A 32 -12.75 -15.30 10.24
CA TYR A 32 -12.90 -16.48 11.10
C TYR A 32 -14.29 -16.56 11.74
N PHE A 33 -14.81 -15.44 12.26
CA PHE A 33 -16.07 -15.42 13.02
C PHE A 33 -17.32 -15.16 12.15
N LEU A 34 -17.19 -14.48 11.01
CA LEU A 34 -18.33 -14.05 10.21
C LEU A 34 -18.53 -14.89 8.94
N LYS A 35 -19.80 -15.09 8.58
CA LYS A 35 -20.17 -15.69 7.29
C LYS A 35 -19.91 -14.69 6.17
N ARG A 36 -19.69 -15.18 4.95
CA ARG A 36 -19.48 -14.34 3.74
C ARG A 36 -20.48 -13.19 3.58
N ARG A 37 -21.77 -13.45 3.81
CA ARG A 37 -22.81 -12.40 3.75
C ARG A 37 -22.59 -11.29 4.80
N GLN A 38 -22.17 -11.65 6.00
CA GLN A 38 -21.87 -10.71 7.09
C GLN A 38 -20.60 -9.91 6.81
N LEU A 39 -19.61 -10.48 6.09
CA LEU A 39 -18.42 -9.73 5.67
C LEU A 39 -18.76 -8.56 4.74
N TYR A 40 -19.68 -8.74 3.78
CA TYR A 40 -20.13 -7.64 2.93
C TYR A 40 -20.83 -6.53 3.74
N PHE A 41 -21.69 -6.89 4.69
CA PHE A 41 -22.33 -5.90 5.57
C PHE A 41 -21.33 -5.20 6.49
N THR A 42 -20.33 -5.93 6.99
CA THR A 42 -19.27 -5.36 7.83
C THR A 42 -18.41 -4.40 7.01
N ALA A 43 -18.03 -4.76 5.80
CA ALA A 43 -17.30 -3.89 4.89
C ALA A 43 -18.08 -2.59 4.61
N ALA A 44 -19.37 -2.71 4.25
CA ALA A 44 -20.23 -1.55 4.04
C ALA A 44 -20.36 -0.69 5.32
N GLY A 45 -20.52 -1.32 6.48
CA GLY A 45 -20.58 -0.64 7.78
C GLY A 45 -19.29 0.09 8.13
N LEU A 46 -18.12 -0.50 7.86
CA LEU A 46 -16.81 0.15 8.06
C LEU A 46 -16.66 1.36 7.13
N LEU A 47 -17.02 1.24 5.85
CA LEU A 47 -16.91 2.34 4.89
C LEU A 47 -17.87 3.49 5.21
N LEU A 48 -19.15 3.18 5.48
CA LEU A 48 -20.16 4.19 5.79
C LEU A 48 -19.96 4.78 7.19
N GLY A 49 -19.57 3.97 8.16
CA GLY A 49 -19.25 4.41 9.51
C GLY A 49 -18.05 5.34 9.53
N TYR A 50 -16.97 4.99 8.83
CA TYR A 50 -15.80 5.86 8.68
C TYR A 50 -16.14 7.18 7.99
N TRP A 51 -16.90 7.13 6.90
CA TRP A 51 -17.38 8.34 6.23
C TRP A 51 -18.19 9.22 7.17
N GLY A 52 -19.14 8.65 7.92
CA GLY A 52 -19.94 9.37 8.91
C GLY A 52 -19.06 10.03 9.99
N LEU A 53 -18.07 9.32 10.52
CA LEU A 53 -17.13 9.88 11.50
C LEU A 53 -16.39 11.10 10.95
N LEU A 54 -15.85 11.01 9.73
CA LEU A 54 -15.15 12.15 9.13
C LEU A 54 -16.10 13.29 8.74
N TYR A 55 -17.32 12.98 8.33
CA TYR A 55 -18.32 13.98 7.94
C TYR A 55 -18.82 14.80 9.13
N PHE A 56 -19.00 14.19 10.30
CA PHE A 56 -19.57 14.88 11.47
C PHE A 56 -18.53 15.53 12.39
N PHE A 57 -17.29 15.05 12.43
CA PHE A 57 -16.31 15.44 13.46
C PHE A 57 -15.06 16.16 12.93
N GLY A 58 -15.04 16.59 11.67
CA GLY A 58 -13.94 17.38 11.12
C GLY A 58 -14.18 17.79 9.67
N ASP A 59 -13.12 18.26 9.03
CA ASP A 59 -13.10 18.50 7.58
C ASP A 59 -12.20 17.48 6.85
N TYR A 60 -11.99 17.68 5.55
CA TYR A 60 -11.14 16.82 4.73
C TYR A 60 -9.75 17.44 4.46
N THR A 61 -9.40 18.51 5.18
CA THR A 61 -8.08 19.16 5.09
C THR A 61 -7.06 18.40 5.94
N MET A 62 -5.75 18.64 5.73
CA MET A 62 -4.73 17.94 6.53
C MET A 62 -4.70 18.41 8.00
N GLU A 63 -5.15 19.63 8.29
CA GLU A 63 -5.09 20.22 9.63
C GLU A 63 -6.34 19.91 10.46
N GLY A 64 -7.52 20.05 9.85
CA GLY A 64 -8.83 19.96 10.49
C GLY A 64 -9.52 18.60 10.42
N ASN A 65 -8.86 17.59 9.84
CA ASN A 65 -9.47 16.26 9.75
C ASN A 65 -9.53 15.54 11.10
N PHE A 66 -10.56 14.73 11.24
CA PHE A 66 -10.81 13.98 12.46
C PHE A 66 -9.78 12.86 12.71
N VAL A 67 -9.17 12.30 11.65
CA VAL A 67 -8.10 11.29 11.78
C VAL A 67 -6.94 11.85 12.60
N ARG A 68 -6.45 13.03 12.22
CA ARG A 68 -5.38 13.75 12.91
C ARG A 68 -5.73 14.06 14.35
N THR A 69 -6.98 14.46 14.62
CA THR A 69 -7.44 14.77 15.99
C THR A 69 -7.32 13.54 16.90
N VAL A 70 -7.76 12.38 16.39
CA VAL A 70 -7.65 11.11 17.13
C VAL A 70 -6.20 10.68 17.29
N ASP A 71 -5.40 10.75 16.23
CA ASP A 71 -4.00 10.31 16.27
C ASP A 71 -3.14 11.19 17.19
N LEU A 72 -3.35 12.51 17.21
CA LEU A 72 -2.70 13.42 18.16
C LEU A 72 -3.08 13.12 19.61
N TRP A 73 -4.34 12.79 19.86
CA TRP A 73 -4.80 12.45 21.20
C TRP A 73 -4.24 11.10 21.68
N LEU A 74 -4.13 10.11 20.78
CA LEU A 74 -3.65 8.76 21.10
C LEU A 74 -2.12 8.68 21.24
N PHE A 75 -1.40 9.24 20.27
CA PHE A 75 0.04 9.06 20.13
C PHE A 75 0.84 10.29 20.52
N GLY A 76 0.22 11.48 20.52
CA GLY A 76 0.95 12.74 20.66
C GLY A 76 1.67 13.15 19.37
N PRO A 77 2.02 14.44 19.21
CA PRO A 77 2.60 14.97 17.97
C PRO A 77 3.95 14.34 17.62
N ASP A 78 4.81 14.09 18.61
CA ASP A 78 6.20 13.62 18.42
C ASP A 78 6.27 12.20 17.81
N HIS A 79 5.17 11.45 17.89
CA HIS A 79 5.06 10.08 17.40
C HIS A 79 4.35 9.95 16.06
N LEU A 80 3.97 11.06 15.43
CA LEU A 80 3.35 11.10 14.10
C LEU A 80 4.36 11.37 12.99
N TYR A 81 3.94 11.12 11.75
CA TYR A 81 4.73 11.51 10.58
C TYR A 81 4.75 13.04 10.38
N HIS A 82 5.91 13.56 9.99
CA HIS A 82 6.15 15.00 9.82
C HIS A 82 6.56 15.39 8.39
N GLY A 83 6.52 14.46 7.42
CA GLY A 83 7.00 14.70 6.06
C GLY A 83 6.21 15.78 5.29
N GLU A 84 5.04 16.18 5.80
CA GLU A 84 4.18 17.21 5.22
C GLU A 84 4.32 18.57 5.90
N GLY A 85 5.30 18.72 6.81
CA GLY A 85 5.52 19.95 7.59
C GLY A 85 4.59 20.11 8.79
N ILE A 86 3.65 19.18 8.99
CA ILE A 86 2.77 19.09 10.17
C ILE A 86 2.77 17.65 10.71
N ALA A 87 2.47 17.50 12.01
CA ALA A 87 2.25 16.19 12.63
C ALA A 87 0.94 15.58 12.11
N PHE A 88 1.04 14.68 11.14
CA PHE A 88 -0.08 14.03 10.45
C PHE A 88 0.35 12.66 9.94
N ASP A 89 -0.33 11.59 10.38
CA ASP A 89 0.01 10.22 9.99
C ASP A 89 -0.99 9.65 8.96
N PRO A 90 -0.57 9.39 7.70
CA PRO A 90 -1.44 8.77 6.70
C PRO A 90 -1.82 7.32 7.02
N GLU A 91 -1.06 6.67 7.90
CA GLU A 91 -1.22 5.29 8.34
C GLU A 91 -1.79 5.19 9.76
N GLY A 92 -2.46 6.26 10.23
CA GLY A 92 -3.15 6.37 11.51
C GLY A 92 -4.14 5.26 11.85
N LEU A 93 -4.56 5.21 13.12
CA LEU A 93 -5.40 4.13 13.62
C LEU A 93 -6.80 4.19 13.00
N LEU A 94 -7.36 5.40 12.90
CA LEU A 94 -8.72 5.59 12.39
C LEU A 94 -8.81 5.31 10.88
N SER A 95 -7.79 5.73 10.11
CA SER A 95 -7.70 5.45 8.67
C SER A 95 -7.40 3.97 8.35
N THR A 96 -7.06 3.17 9.37
CA THR A 96 -6.95 1.71 9.24
C THR A 96 -8.31 1.02 9.12
N LEU A 97 -9.40 1.62 9.64
CA LEU A 97 -10.76 1.06 9.52
C LEU A 97 -11.17 0.78 8.07
N PRO A 98 -11.12 1.77 7.15
CA PRO A 98 -11.39 1.52 5.73
C PRO A 98 -10.33 0.61 5.08
N ALA A 99 -9.06 0.62 5.54
CA ALA A 99 -8.02 -0.27 5.02
C ALA A 99 -8.30 -1.77 5.28
N ILE A 100 -9.01 -2.11 6.36
CA ILE A 100 -9.49 -3.49 6.61
C ILE A 100 -10.39 -3.96 5.45
N VAL A 101 -11.15 -3.06 4.84
CA VAL A 101 -12.04 -3.39 3.71
C VAL A 101 -11.24 -3.80 2.47
N ASN A 102 -10.07 -3.20 2.21
CA ASN A 102 -9.16 -3.68 1.16
C ASN A 102 -8.73 -5.14 1.41
N VAL A 103 -8.39 -5.49 2.66
CA VAL A 103 -8.02 -6.87 3.04
C VAL A 103 -9.20 -7.83 2.84
N LEU A 104 -10.40 -7.45 3.28
CA LEU A 104 -11.60 -8.25 3.09
C LEU A 104 -11.93 -8.43 1.60
N ALA A 105 -11.79 -7.39 0.78
CA ALA A 105 -12.01 -7.49 -0.66
C ALA A 105 -11.02 -8.44 -1.33
N GLY A 106 -9.73 -8.37 -0.95
CA GLY A 106 -8.71 -9.32 -1.39
C GLY A 106 -9.04 -10.77 -1.01
N TYR A 107 -9.42 -11.01 0.25
CA TYR A 107 -9.84 -12.34 0.71
C TYR A 107 -11.06 -12.86 -0.06
N LEU A 108 -12.12 -12.04 -0.21
CA LEU A 108 -13.35 -12.44 -0.90
C LEU A 108 -13.09 -12.76 -2.37
N THR A 109 -12.24 -11.96 -3.03
CA THR A 109 -11.82 -12.18 -4.42
C THR A 109 -11.01 -13.46 -4.57
N GLY A 110 -10.01 -13.67 -3.71
CA GLY A 110 -9.22 -14.90 -3.71
C GLY A 110 -10.07 -16.14 -3.44
N HIS A 111 -10.96 -16.08 -2.45
CA HIS A 111 -11.91 -17.16 -2.15
C HIS A 111 -12.83 -17.44 -3.35
N TYR A 112 -13.34 -16.41 -4.03
CA TYR A 112 -14.18 -16.54 -5.22
C TYR A 112 -13.45 -17.26 -6.37
N LEU A 113 -12.21 -16.85 -6.65
CA LEU A 113 -11.38 -17.43 -7.70
C LEU A 113 -10.95 -18.88 -7.40
N ILE A 114 -10.49 -19.15 -6.18
CA ILE A 114 -9.95 -20.47 -5.80
C ILE A 114 -11.06 -21.51 -5.66
N LYS A 115 -12.15 -21.18 -4.95
CA LYS A 115 -13.19 -22.16 -4.61
C LYS A 115 -14.04 -22.54 -5.81
N GLU A 116 -14.33 -21.58 -6.67
CA GLU A 116 -15.24 -21.80 -7.78
C GLU A 116 -14.49 -22.20 -9.06
N GLY A 117 -13.22 -21.84 -9.18
CA GLY A 117 -12.35 -22.10 -10.34
C GLY A 117 -12.36 -20.94 -11.35
N LEU A 118 -11.53 -21.03 -12.39
CA LEU A 118 -11.42 -20.00 -13.43
C LEU A 118 -12.40 -20.26 -14.59
N SER A 119 -13.22 -19.27 -14.94
CA SER A 119 -14.04 -19.28 -16.16
C SER A 119 -14.21 -17.86 -16.72
N TYR A 120 -14.52 -17.76 -18.02
CA TYR A 120 -14.79 -16.47 -18.68
C TYR A 120 -15.94 -15.71 -18.00
N GLU A 121 -16.99 -16.41 -17.58
CA GLU A 121 -18.14 -15.80 -16.89
C GLU A 121 -17.72 -15.16 -15.57
N ARG A 122 -16.86 -15.83 -14.79
CA ARG A 122 -16.39 -15.29 -13.50
C ARG A 122 -15.45 -14.12 -13.69
N LEU A 123 -14.59 -14.20 -14.69
CA LEU A 123 -13.72 -13.09 -15.06
C LEU A 123 -14.53 -11.85 -15.47
N ALA A 124 -15.58 -12.04 -16.28
CA ALA A 124 -16.52 -10.98 -16.65
C ALA A 124 -17.24 -10.40 -15.43
N LYS A 125 -17.62 -11.24 -14.45
CA LYS A 125 -18.19 -10.77 -13.17
C LYS A 125 -17.20 -9.94 -12.36
N LEU A 126 -15.93 -10.34 -12.26
CA LEU A 126 -14.90 -9.54 -11.58
C LEU A 126 -14.67 -8.20 -12.28
N LEU A 127 -14.62 -8.19 -13.61
CA LEU A 127 -14.54 -6.96 -14.40
C LEU A 127 -15.74 -6.05 -14.11
N LEU A 128 -16.96 -6.59 -14.15
CA LEU A 128 -18.18 -5.84 -13.87
C LEU A 128 -18.15 -5.26 -12.46
N ILE A 129 -17.79 -6.04 -11.44
CA ILE A 129 -17.67 -5.57 -10.05
C ILE A 129 -16.61 -4.48 -9.98
N GLY A 130 -15.46 -4.65 -10.65
CA GLY A 130 -14.40 -3.63 -10.72
C GLY A 130 -14.91 -2.31 -11.28
N VAL A 131 -15.62 -2.34 -12.42
CA VAL A 131 -16.24 -1.14 -13.02
C VAL A 131 -17.28 -0.51 -12.08
N LEU A 132 -18.12 -1.31 -11.43
CA LEU A 132 -19.11 -0.80 -10.48
C LEU A 132 -18.45 -0.15 -9.25
N CYS A 133 -17.34 -0.71 -8.75
CA CYS A 133 -16.55 -0.11 -7.68
C CYS A 133 -15.94 1.23 -8.12
N LEU A 134 -15.40 1.34 -9.33
CA LEU A 134 -14.91 2.61 -9.87
C LEU A 134 -16.04 3.64 -10.00
N ALA A 135 -17.18 3.25 -10.57
CA ALA A 135 -18.33 4.13 -10.71
C ALA A 135 -18.82 4.62 -9.33
N ALA A 136 -18.93 3.72 -8.36
CA ALA A 136 -19.29 4.06 -6.98
C ALA A 136 -18.26 4.99 -6.33
N ALA A 137 -16.95 4.76 -6.57
CA ALA A 137 -15.89 5.64 -6.07
C ALA A 137 -16.02 7.07 -6.60
N TYR A 138 -16.22 7.24 -7.91
CA TYR A 138 -16.37 8.56 -8.53
C TYR A 138 -17.69 9.25 -8.18
N VAL A 139 -18.77 8.50 -7.97
CA VAL A 139 -20.03 9.08 -7.46
C VAL A 139 -19.86 9.53 -6.01
N TRP A 140 -19.18 8.74 -5.19
CA TRP A 140 -18.95 9.08 -3.79
C TRP A 140 -17.95 10.24 -3.65
N ASP A 141 -16.99 10.40 -4.56
CA ASP A 141 -16.04 11.51 -4.63
C ASP A 141 -16.69 12.90 -4.52
N TRP A 142 -17.94 13.04 -5.01
CA TRP A 142 -18.70 14.29 -4.98
C TRP A 142 -19.02 14.77 -3.56
N VAL A 143 -19.14 13.85 -2.61
CA VAL A 143 -19.47 14.15 -1.20
C VAL A 143 -18.38 13.68 -0.23
N PHE A 144 -17.51 12.78 -0.66
CA PHE A 144 -16.38 12.28 0.11
C PHE A 144 -15.17 12.11 -0.81
N PRO A 145 -14.28 13.12 -0.90
CA PRO A 145 -13.22 13.16 -1.89
C PRO A 145 -12.29 11.95 -1.81
N ILE A 146 -11.87 11.45 -2.96
CA ILE A 146 -10.85 10.41 -3.11
C ILE A 146 -9.54 10.97 -2.57
N ASN A 147 -9.24 10.61 -1.33
CA ASN A 147 -8.07 11.06 -0.60
C ASN A 147 -7.31 9.86 -0.02
N LYS A 148 -6.09 9.66 -0.54
CA LYS A 148 -5.16 8.61 -0.11
C LYS A 148 -4.63 8.85 1.30
N LYS A 149 -4.33 10.10 1.67
CA LYS A 149 -3.75 10.46 2.97
C LYS A 149 -4.71 10.14 4.11
N LEU A 150 -6.01 10.31 3.88
CA LEU A 150 -7.07 9.96 4.83
C LEU A 150 -7.62 8.54 4.61
N TRP A 151 -7.08 7.77 3.66
CA TRP A 151 -7.58 6.46 3.27
C TRP A 151 -9.12 6.40 3.13
N THR A 152 -9.69 7.41 2.47
CA THR A 152 -11.14 7.60 2.35
C THR A 152 -11.87 6.39 1.74
N SER A 153 -13.14 6.23 2.08
CA SER A 153 -13.96 5.12 1.58
C SER A 153 -14.13 5.15 0.06
N SER A 154 -14.19 6.34 -0.55
CA SER A 154 -14.15 6.51 -2.01
C SER A 154 -12.81 6.04 -2.59
N TYR A 155 -11.68 6.35 -1.94
CA TYR A 155 -10.36 5.82 -2.31
C TYR A 155 -10.26 4.29 -2.16
N VAL A 156 -10.88 3.70 -1.14
CA VAL A 156 -10.95 2.23 -0.99
C VAL A 156 -11.70 1.58 -2.14
N LEU A 157 -12.86 2.11 -2.53
CA LEU A 157 -13.60 1.58 -3.68
C LEU A 157 -12.83 1.77 -4.99
N LEU A 158 -12.14 2.90 -5.15
CA LEU A 158 -11.29 3.16 -6.32
C LEU A 158 -10.20 2.09 -6.43
N THR A 159 -9.46 1.85 -5.34
CA THR A 159 -8.36 0.88 -5.32
C THR A 159 -8.85 -0.55 -5.52
N ILE A 160 -9.93 -0.97 -4.85
CA ILE A 160 -10.57 -2.27 -5.10
C ILE A 160 -10.99 -2.40 -6.57
N GLY A 161 -11.61 -1.37 -7.15
CA GLY A 161 -12.02 -1.38 -8.54
C GLY A 161 -10.86 -1.58 -9.50
N LEU A 162 -9.79 -0.79 -9.34
CA LEU A 162 -8.57 -0.91 -10.14
C LEU A 162 -7.90 -2.28 -9.97
N ASP A 163 -7.80 -2.79 -8.75
CA ASP A 163 -7.20 -4.08 -8.44
C ASP A 163 -7.98 -5.23 -9.08
N LEU A 164 -9.32 -5.19 -9.05
CA LEU A 164 -10.16 -6.20 -9.69
C LEU A 164 -10.04 -6.19 -11.21
N LEU A 165 -9.97 -5.01 -11.83
CA LEU A 165 -9.77 -4.88 -13.27
C LEU A 165 -8.39 -5.38 -13.70
N LEU A 166 -7.34 -4.98 -12.97
CA LEU A 166 -5.98 -5.38 -13.23
C LEU A 166 -5.79 -6.89 -13.02
N LEU A 167 -6.31 -7.44 -11.92
CA LEU A 167 -6.28 -8.88 -11.64
C LEU A 167 -7.01 -9.66 -12.74
N SER A 168 -8.17 -9.17 -13.18
CA SER A 168 -8.92 -9.81 -14.27
C SER A 168 -8.13 -9.78 -15.57
N LEU A 169 -7.45 -8.67 -15.89
CA LEU A 169 -6.58 -8.58 -17.06
C LEU A 169 -5.40 -9.56 -16.95
N ILE A 170 -4.75 -9.64 -15.80
CA ILE A 170 -3.63 -10.58 -15.56
C ILE A 170 -4.12 -12.01 -15.78
N ILE A 171 -5.19 -12.44 -15.09
CA ILE A 171 -5.76 -13.79 -15.23
C ILE A 171 -6.16 -14.09 -16.68
N TYR A 172 -6.78 -13.13 -17.39
CA TYR A 172 -7.12 -13.30 -18.80
C TYR A 172 -5.86 -13.58 -19.64
N THR A 173 -4.80 -12.80 -19.44
CA THR A 173 -3.55 -12.95 -20.19
C THR A 173 -2.77 -14.22 -19.85
N THR A 174 -2.76 -14.65 -18.58
CA THR A 174 -1.97 -15.80 -18.11
C THR A 174 -2.69 -17.14 -18.30
N ASP A 175 -4.00 -17.18 -18.02
CA ASP A 175 -4.75 -18.44 -17.90
C ASP A 175 -5.64 -18.73 -19.12
N PHE A 176 -6.17 -17.70 -19.80
CA PHE A 176 -7.12 -17.86 -20.91
C PHE A 176 -6.49 -17.64 -22.29
N LEU A 177 -5.76 -16.54 -22.46
CA LEU A 177 -5.09 -16.22 -23.72
C LEU A 177 -3.93 -17.16 -24.04
N LYS A 178 -3.37 -17.85 -23.02
CA LYS A 178 -2.12 -18.62 -23.04
C LYS A 178 -1.13 -18.22 -24.15
N PRO A 179 0.00 -17.58 -23.80
CA PRO A 179 1.23 -17.98 -24.50
C PRO A 179 2.50 -17.95 -23.61
N GLY A 180 3.60 -18.51 -24.14
CA GLY A 180 4.93 -18.65 -23.50
C GLY A 180 5.67 -17.36 -23.11
N TRP A 181 4.95 -16.33 -22.67
CA TRP A 181 5.52 -15.17 -22.01
C TRP A 181 6.05 -15.59 -20.65
N ASN A 182 7.37 -15.49 -20.49
CA ASN A 182 8.03 -15.71 -19.22
C ASN A 182 7.71 -14.58 -18.23
N TYR A 183 6.63 -14.74 -17.44
CA TYR A 183 6.25 -13.83 -16.37
C TYR A 183 7.13 -13.97 -15.10
N ARG A 184 8.21 -14.77 -15.15
CA ARG A 184 9.10 -15.00 -14.00
C ARG A 184 9.68 -13.72 -13.43
N PHE A 185 9.93 -12.70 -14.25
CA PHE A 185 10.40 -11.40 -13.76
C PHE A 185 9.44 -10.83 -12.70
N PHE A 186 8.13 -10.84 -12.98
CA PHE A 186 7.09 -10.35 -12.08
C PHE A 186 6.82 -11.31 -10.92
N GLN A 187 6.89 -12.61 -11.15
CA GLN A 187 6.73 -13.61 -10.07
C GLN A 187 7.82 -13.46 -9.01
N ILE A 188 9.08 -13.30 -9.42
CA ILE A 188 10.21 -13.09 -8.50
C ILE A 188 9.97 -11.86 -7.61
N PHE A 189 9.38 -10.79 -8.16
CA PHE A 189 8.98 -9.63 -7.36
C PHE A 189 7.93 -9.99 -6.31
N GLY A 190 6.89 -10.73 -6.70
CA GLY A 190 5.75 -11.04 -5.83
C GLY A 190 6.03 -12.07 -4.73
N MET A 191 6.96 -13.00 -4.94
CA MET A 191 7.18 -14.11 -4.00
C MET A 191 7.76 -13.69 -2.64
N ASN A 192 8.47 -12.56 -2.57
CA ASN A 192 9.06 -12.01 -1.35
C ASN A 192 8.76 -10.50 -1.23
N SER A 193 7.49 -10.12 -1.45
CA SER A 193 7.08 -8.71 -1.58
C SER A 193 7.34 -7.86 -0.32
N LEU A 194 6.99 -8.37 0.87
CA LEU A 194 7.25 -7.69 2.14
C LEU A 194 8.74 -7.52 2.43
N PHE A 195 9.55 -8.53 2.09
CA PHE A 195 10.99 -8.45 2.25
C PHE A 195 11.60 -7.38 1.33
N VAL A 196 11.20 -7.31 0.06
CA VAL A 196 11.69 -6.27 -0.87
C VAL A 196 11.29 -4.88 -0.41
N TYR A 197 10.06 -4.72 0.10
CA TYR A 197 9.61 -3.47 0.68
C TYR A 197 10.55 -3.03 1.82
N LEU A 198 10.81 -3.92 2.79
CA LEU A 198 11.75 -3.66 3.89
C LEU A 198 13.17 -3.36 3.40
N LEU A 199 13.65 -4.13 2.43
CA LEU A 199 14.97 -3.93 1.84
C LEU A 199 15.07 -2.55 1.20
N SER A 200 14.04 -2.09 0.48
CA SER A 200 14.04 -0.76 -0.13
C SER A 200 14.06 0.34 0.93
N GLU A 201 13.22 0.28 1.96
CA GLU A 201 13.22 1.30 3.02
C GLU A 201 14.56 1.37 3.75
N TYR A 202 15.13 0.20 4.10
CA TYR A 202 16.43 0.14 4.78
C TYR A 202 17.57 0.62 3.89
N LEU A 203 17.58 0.21 2.62
CA LEU A 203 18.61 0.63 1.67
C LEU A 203 18.55 2.13 1.42
N LEU A 204 17.36 2.71 1.24
CA LEU A 204 17.20 4.14 1.08
C LEU A 204 17.72 4.89 2.31
N THR A 205 17.34 4.44 3.50
CA THR A 205 17.82 5.02 4.77
C THR A 205 19.34 4.95 4.88
N ALA A 206 19.95 3.80 4.55
CA ALA A 206 21.40 3.64 4.54
C ALA A 206 22.09 4.58 3.53
N LEU A 207 21.55 4.73 2.31
CA LEU A 207 22.08 5.64 1.30
C LEU A 207 22.00 7.12 1.73
N GLN A 208 20.95 7.50 2.47
CA GLN A 208 20.80 8.85 3.01
C GLN A 208 21.73 9.11 4.20
N PHE A 209 21.98 8.09 5.03
CA PHE A 209 22.78 8.21 6.24
C PHE A 209 24.30 8.18 5.99
N ILE A 210 24.75 7.33 5.07
CA ILE A 210 26.18 7.22 4.72
C ILE A 210 26.62 8.52 4.03
N ARG A 211 27.64 9.17 4.60
CA ARG A 211 28.24 10.38 4.06
C ARG A 211 29.46 10.04 3.24
N VAL A 212 29.60 10.68 2.07
CA VAL A 212 30.76 10.56 1.18
C VAL A 212 31.63 11.82 1.34
N ALA A 213 32.78 11.86 0.66
CA ALA A 213 33.58 13.07 0.52
C ALA A 213 32.69 14.28 0.18
N ASP A 214 33.01 15.43 0.77
CA ASP A 214 32.25 16.69 0.71
C ASP A 214 30.94 16.74 1.53
N GLY A 215 30.68 15.76 2.39
CA GLY A 215 29.56 15.78 3.35
C GLY A 215 28.18 15.48 2.74
N GLN A 216 28.11 15.27 1.43
CA GLN A 216 26.91 14.81 0.74
C GLN A 216 26.54 13.37 1.14
N SER A 217 25.24 13.07 1.13
CA SER A 217 24.76 11.68 1.28
C SER A 217 25.22 10.82 0.11
N LEU A 218 25.44 9.53 0.34
CA LEU A 218 25.73 8.56 -0.71
C LEU A 218 24.62 8.52 -1.78
N PHE A 219 23.37 8.72 -1.39
CA PHE A 219 22.26 8.89 -2.32
C PHE A 219 22.53 10.03 -3.33
N ALA A 220 22.79 11.23 -2.84
CA ALA A 220 23.08 12.40 -3.68
C ALA A 220 24.33 12.20 -4.54
N PHE A 221 25.37 11.59 -3.98
CA PHE A 221 26.58 11.26 -4.72
C PHE A 221 26.31 10.30 -5.89
N LEU A 222 25.60 9.19 -5.65
CA LEU A 222 25.26 8.21 -6.68
C LEU A 222 24.37 8.82 -7.77
N TYR A 223 23.38 9.62 -7.38
CA TYR A 223 22.52 10.32 -8.33
C TYR A 223 23.32 11.32 -9.18
N GLY A 224 24.10 12.19 -8.53
CA GLY A 224 24.88 13.24 -9.17
C GLY A 224 25.95 12.70 -10.13
N ASN A 225 26.71 11.70 -9.72
CA ASN A 225 27.81 11.17 -10.52
C ASN A 225 27.36 10.10 -11.52
N GLY A 226 26.30 9.35 -11.20
CA GLY A 226 25.85 8.21 -12.02
C GLY A 226 24.78 8.57 -13.05
N PHE A 227 23.96 9.59 -12.78
CA PHE A 227 22.72 9.83 -13.55
C PHE A 227 22.51 11.29 -13.97
N ALA A 228 23.16 12.27 -13.35
CA ALA A 228 22.94 13.69 -13.67
C ALA A 228 23.54 14.15 -15.02
N TRP A 229 24.15 13.24 -15.79
CA TRP A 229 24.64 13.51 -17.16
C TRP A 229 23.51 13.53 -18.20
N ILE A 230 22.29 13.09 -17.85
CA ILE A 230 21.07 13.25 -18.67
C ILE A 230 20.10 14.25 -18.03
N ALA A 231 19.07 14.66 -18.79
CA ALA A 231 18.07 15.60 -18.30
C ALA A 231 17.40 15.11 -16.99
N PRO A 232 17.09 16.00 -16.03
CA PRO A 232 16.66 15.62 -14.69
C PRO A 232 15.49 14.62 -14.63
N TYR A 233 14.52 14.76 -15.53
CA TYR A 233 13.40 13.83 -15.64
C TYR A 233 13.87 12.40 -15.94
N TRP A 234 14.69 12.22 -16.98
CA TRP A 234 15.23 10.91 -17.34
C TRP A 234 16.25 10.38 -16.32
N ALA A 235 17.01 11.27 -15.67
CA ALA A 235 17.94 10.92 -14.61
C ALA A 235 17.20 10.29 -13.41
N SER A 236 16.12 10.93 -12.96
CA SER A 236 15.27 10.40 -11.88
C SER A 236 14.65 9.04 -12.24
N LEU A 237 14.15 8.89 -13.48
CA LEU A 237 13.59 7.63 -13.96
C LEU A 237 14.66 6.53 -13.97
N ALA A 238 15.81 6.79 -14.60
CA ALA A 238 16.91 5.83 -14.68
C ALA A 238 17.41 5.41 -13.29
N PHE A 239 17.59 6.37 -12.37
CA PHE A 239 17.97 6.09 -10.99
C PHE A 239 16.92 5.21 -10.28
N SER A 240 15.63 5.53 -10.40
CA SER A 240 14.55 4.74 -9.80
C SER A 240 14.47 3.31 -10.36
N LEU A 241 14.69 3.13 -11.67
CA LEU A 241 14.72 1.82 -12.30
C LEU A 241 15.95 1.01 -11.86
N SER A 242 17.12 1.63 -11.81
CA SER A 242 18.33 0.98 -11.29
C SER A 242 18.18 0.56 -9.83
N TYR A 243 17.59 1.42 -9.01
CA TYR A 243 17.28 1.13 -7.61
C TYR A 243 16.29 -0.03 -7.47
N MET A 244 15.22 -0.03 -8.27
CA MET A 244 14.24 -1.12 -8.31
C MET A 244 14.87 -2.43 -8.77
N LEU A 245 15.73 -2.40 -9.80
CA LEU A 245 16.42 -3.59 -10.34
C LEU A 245 17.45 -4.13 -9.35
N PHE A 246 18.11 -3.25 -8.60
CA PHE A 246 18.97 -3.64 -7.51
C PHE A 246 18.19 -4.42 -6.45
N CYS A 247 17.05 -3.89 -5.98
CA CYS A 247 16.19 -4.61 -5.04
C CYS A 247 15.68 -5.94 -5.63
N TRP A 248 15.30 -5.96 -6.91
CA TRP A 248 14.88 -7.18 -7.62
C TRP A 248 15.97 -8.25 -7.64
N SER A 249 17.24 -7.86 -7.81
CA SER A 249 18.36 -8.80 -7.87
C SER A 249 18.50 -9.65 -6.60
N PHE A 250 18.13 -9.10 -5.43
CA PHE A 250 18.06 -9.87 -4.18
C PHE A 250 16.97 -10.93 -4.24
N ASN A 251 15.76 -10.59 -4.69
CA ASN A 251 14.70 -11.58 -4.87
C ASN A 251 15.06 -12.65 -5.90
N TRP A 252 15.72 -12.28 -6.97
CA TRP A 252 16.21 -13.25 -7.96
C TRP A 252 17.23 -14.20 -7.36
N TRP A 253 18.12 -13.71 -6.48
CA TRP A 253 19.05 -14.56 -5.74
C TRP A 253 18.34 -15.49 -4.76
N PHE A 254 17.33 -15.00 -4.03
CA PHE A 254 16.50 -15.84 -3.15
C PHE A 254 15.75 -16.92 -3.91
N ASP A 255 15.15 -16.58 -5.05
CA ASP A 255 14.46 -17.51 -5.96
C ASP A 255 15.38 -18.64 -6.42
N ARG A 256 16.62 -18.30 -6.83
CA ARG A 256 17.63 -19.31 -7.22
C ARG A 256 18.04 -20.24 -6.09
N ARG A 257 17.93 -19.80 -4.83
CA ARG A 257 18.23 -20.60 -3.63
C ARG A 257 16.99 -21.29 -3.05
N GLY A 258 15.81 -21.11 -3.63
CA GLY A 258 14.55 -21.67 -3.14
C GLY A 258 14.12 -21.08 -1.78
N ILE A 259 14.56 -19.87 -1.45
CA ILE A 259 14.22 -19.20 -0.19
C ILE A 259 12.98 -18.32 -0.41
N TYR A 260 11.92 -18.63 0.32
CA TYR A 260 10.65 -17.90 0.26
C TYR A 260 10.24 -17.48 1.68
N ILE A 261 10.36 -16.19 1.97
CA ILE A 261 10.02 -15.58 3.24
C ILE A 261 8.53 -15.27 3.20
N ARG A 262 7.73 -16.15 3.82
CA ARG A 262 6.31 -15.91 4.06
C ARG A 262 6.16 -15.30 5.46
N VAL A 263 5.41 -14.21 5.56
CA VAL A 263 5.02 -13.56 6.81
C VAL A 263 3.52 -13.75 6.98
#